data_AF-A0A377GDJ3-F1
#
_entry.id   AF-A0A377GDJ3-F1
#
_cell.length_a   1.000
_cell.length_b   1.000
_cell.length_c   1.000
_cell.angle_alpha   90.00
_cell.angle_beta   90.00
_cell.angle_gamma   90.00
#
_symmetry.space_group_name_H-M   'P 1'
#
loop_
_entity.id
_entity.type
_entity.pdbx_description
1 polymer ?
#
loop_
_entity_poly.entity_id
_entity_poly.type
_entity_poly.pdbx_seq_one_letter_code
_entity_poly.pdbx_strand_id
1 'polypeptide(L)'
;MMGKVVYHSFDFDGCFSNETSRHLLGKNWTRLKSKKEVNDAFLTANNEILSSFKSPDKTVLFIGSNRQTPHVDLSNGTGTEYPSGSVYPRMEAFAEQLGETTTFNPFVLSDLETDPVVIGQMFQKFKEMEYLEENGSYKNDATINKFEKDGIKDQIDDESKVSLVFAQMHLAAMENPDDEIEFNFYDDRKDIMERVQKFFKEYPELIPKNVTLNLKGYSGPHLTQEVAQEELACFIVHTTTNLENDATLKLLDEARTNNLPIFFKIPGEPEKFSMYRRTQSGEWGFADFDGKIPGKNVAEFSTLFPAEDGGKQYPSTSKNPEVFDFLKTQHFLPIPLKRKTSKEVYNYGEPTPVDSIKGQGNIPREIADWKPVYKAMREASMTEEAQQWKSITVADDFKLTDFIAQLYSNSASKEKNDQLIDKIINNKLQRLNSDFPPDEKEKLNFALLELYKAKIKAANAQLSSTGILSEDLRNARNALCDTISESLKSPDLTLEECQDLDQLTQHAHRAIETKDPDLQFKSICELGELSDKLAGNKSKIFQGVSVACGIFAVAAAFVAFALAPTGIGLIIGLAVAGALTAASIGAAKGAENTQTDISKKTHDFKEALEEIRAEKLGLAAEPEIPQNLSP
;
A
#
# COMPACT_ATOMS: atom_id res chain seq x y z
N MET A 1 12.33 -21.63 -20.30
CA MET A 1 12.06 -20.22 -20.61
C MET A 1 11.16 -19.72 -19.50
N MET A 2 11.49 -18.60 -18.86
CA MET A 2 10.55 -17.96 -17.93
C MET A 2 9.34 -17.52 -18.74
N GLY A 3 8.13 -17.86 -18.31
CA GLY A 3 6.91 -17.36 -18.92
C GLY A 3 6.71 -15.89 -18.55
N LYS A 4 5.83 -15.21 -19.29
CA LYS A 4 5.33 -13.88 -18.94
C LYS A 4 3.87 -14.00 -18.55
N VAL A 5 3.50 -13.38 -17.43
CA VAL A 5 2.10 -13.27 -16.99
C VAL A 5 1.76 -11.81 -16.81
N VAL A 6 0.63 -11.38 -17.39
CA VAL A 6 0.18 -9.99 -17.33
C VAL A 6 -0.97 -9.88 -16.35
N TYR A 7 -0.83 -9.00 -15.37
CA TYR A 7 -1.89 -8.67 -14.42
C TYR A 7 -2.42 -7.28 -14.71
N HIS A 8 -3.74 -7.12 -14.64
CA HIS A 8 -4.41 -5.83 -14.73
C HIS A 8 -5.29 -5.61 -13.50
N SER A 9 -4.96 -4.61 -12.69
CA SER A 9 -5.72 -4.22 -11.50
C SER A 9 -6.46 -2.91 -11.78
N PHE A 10 -7.79 -3.01 -11.86
CA PHE A 10 -8.65 -1.91 -12.32
C PHE A 10 -9.31 -1.19 -11.15
N ASP A 11 -9.00 0.09 -10.96
CA ASP A 11 -10.00 0.95 -10.32
C ASP A 11 -11.30 0.92 -11.15
N PHE A 12 -12.45 1.00 -10.48
CA PHE A 12 -13.73 0.87 -11.15
C PHE A 12 -14.40 2.24 -11.33
N ASP A 13 -14.47 3.04 -10.27
CA ASP A 13 -15.26 4.28 -10.23
C ASP A 13 -14.56 5.47 -10.88
N GLY A 14 -14.82 5.70 -12.17
CA GLY A 14 -14.16 6.74 -12.96
C GLY A 14 -13.22 6.20 -14.03
N CYS A 15 -12.82 4.95 -13.91
CA CYS A 15 -12.07 4.24 -14.93
C CYS A 15 -13.01 3.42 -15.81
N PHE A 16 -13.46 2.26 -15.30
CA PHE A 16 -14.22 1.27 -16.06
C PHE A 16 -15.73 1.40 -15.88
N SER A 17 -16.17 2.07 -14.81
CA SER A 17 -17.48 2.70 -14.68
C SER A 17 -17.32 4.20 -14.91
N ASN A 18 -17.52 4.62 -16.15
CA ASN A 18 -17.31 5.99 -16.64
C ASN A 18 -18.60 6.59 -17.23
N GLU A 19 -18.54 7.83 -17.70
CA GLU A 19 -19.67 8.56 -18.26
C GLU A 19 -20.28 7.85 -19.48
N THR A 20 -19.45 7.20 -20.30
CA THR A 20 -19.91 6.45 -21.47
C THR A 20 -20.72 5.22 -21.06
N SER A 21 -20.24 4.41 -20.11
CA SER A 21 -21.03 3.28 -19.59
C SER A 21 -22.30 3.76 -18.90
N ARG A 22 -22.23 4.88 -18.17
CA ARG A 22 -23.37 5.50 -17.49
C ARG A 22 -24.46 5.94 -18.47
N HIS A 23 -24.07 6.60 -19.56
CA HIS A 23 -24.97 6.98 -20.64
C HIS A 23 -25.62 5.75 -21.28
N LEU A 24 -24.82 4.74 -21.63
CA LEU A 24 -25.31 3.50 -22.25
C LEU A 24 -26.25 2.72 -21.33
N LEU A 25 -26.02 2.72 -20.02
CA LEU A 25 -26.95 2.12 -19.06
C LEU A 25 -28.26 2.89 -19.01
N GLY A 26 -28.20 4.22 -18.95
CA GLY A 26 -29.37 5.09 -18.82
C GLY A 26 -30.01 5.04 -17.44
N LYS A 27 -31.04 5.87 -17.25
CA LYS A 27 -31.77 5.97 -15.97
C LYS A 27 -32.55 4.69 -15.67
N ASN A 28 -32.68 4.34 -14.40
CA ASN A 28 -33.47 3.20 -13.92
C ASN A 28 -33.05 1.84 -14.51
N TRP A 29 -31.84 1.71 -15.05
CA TRP A 29 -31.39 0.45 -15.67
C TRP A 29 -31.50 -0.73 -14.72
N THR A 30 -31.33 -0.51 -13.41
CA THR A 30 -31.42 -1.53 -12.36
C THR A 30 -32.75 -2.29 -12.39
N ARG A 31 -33.83 -1.68 -12.88
CA ARG A 31 -35.16 -2.30 -13.03
C ARG A 31 -35.51 -2.69 -14.45
N LEU A 32 -34.84 -2.11 -15.45
CA LEU A 32 -35.28 -2.17 -16.84
C LEU A 32 -34.35 -2.99 -17.75
N LYS A 33 -33.08 -3.13 -17.38
CA LYS A 33 -32.08 -3.80 -18.21
C LYS A 33 -31.78 -5.20 -17.69
N SER A 34 -31.70 -6.13 -18.63
CA SER A 34 -31.21 -7.49 -18.41
C SER A 34 -29.71 -7.51 -18.14
N LYS A 35 -29.20 -8.63 -17.60
CA LYS A 35 -27.75 -8.85 -17.40
C LYS A 35 -26.94 -8.59 -18.67
N LYS A 36 -27.43 -9.08 -19.81
CA LYS A 36 -26.75 -8.92 -21.10
C LYS A 36 -26.64 -7.45 -21.48
N GLU A 37 -27.72 -6.68 -21.42
CA GLU A 37 -27.71 -5.26 -21.79
C GLU A 37 -26.79 -4.42 -20.88
N VAL A 38 -26.72 -4.77 -19.58
CA VAL A 38 -25.81 -4.11 -18.64
C VAL A 38 -24.36 -4.49 -18.97
N ASN A 39 -24.06 -5.78 -19.23
CA ASN A 39 -22.73 -6.20 -19.67
C ASN A 39 -22.32 -5.47 -20.96
N ASP A 40 -23.19 -5.47 -21.97
CA ASP A 40 -22.95 -4.83 -23.27
C ASP A 40 -22.64 -3.33 -23.11
N ALA A 41 -23.30 -2.63 -22.18
CA ALA A 41 -23.02 -1.22 -21.91
C ALA A 41 -21.59 -0.98 -21.40
N PHE A 42 -21.13 -1.78 -20.42
CA PHE A 42 -19.77 -1.67 -19.90
C PHE A 42 -18.72 -2.14 -20.91
N LEU A 43 -18.99 -3.21 -21.65
CA LEU A 43 -18.09 -3.74 -22.67
C LEU A 43 -17.95 -2.76 -23.84
N THR A 44 -19.05 -2.17 -24.30
CA THR A 44 -19.03 -1.17 -25.38
C THR A 44 -18.26 0.07 -24.95
N ALA A 45 -18.52 0.59 -23.74
CA ALA A 45 -17.84 1.77 -23.22
C ALA A 45 -16.32 1.57 -23.10
N ASN A 46 -15.87 0.37 -22.75
CA ASN A 46 -14.46 0.07 -22.53
C ASN A 46 -13.82 -0.74 -23.68
N ASN A 47 -14.47 -0.83 -24.85
CA ASN A 47 -14.04 -1.76 -25.90
C ASN A 47 -12.63 -1.47 -26.42
N GLU A 48 -12.27 -0.19 -26.57
CA GLU A 48 -10.94 0.22 -27.05
C GLU A 48 -9.84 -0.24 -26.09
N ILE A 49 -9.94 0.12 -24.80
CA ILE A 49 -8.96 -0.28 -23.80
C ILE A 49 -8.94 -1.80 -23.58
N LEU A 50 -10.08 -2.48 -23.53
CA LEU A 50 -10.12 -3.94 -23.39
C LEU A 50 -9.48 -4.63 -24.60
N SER A 51 -9.69 -4.13 -25.82
CA SER A 51 -9.05 -4.69 -27.00
C SER A 51 -7.53 -4.60 -26.94
N SER A 52 -6.98 -3.56 -26.28
CA SER A 52 -5.54 -3.42 -26.07
C SER A 52 -4.93 -4.47 -25.12
N PHE A 53 -5.77 -5.13 -24.30
CA PHE A 53 -5.33 -6.15 -23.32
C PHE A 53 -5.29 -7.56 -23.91
N LYS A 54 -5.80 -7.77 -25.13
CA LYS A 54 -5.77 -9.07 -25.78
C LYS A 54 -4.32 -9.46 -26.07
N SER A 55 -3.85 -10.46 -25.34
CA SER A 55 -2.49 -10.99 -25.43
C SER A 55 -2.52 -12.52 -25.58
N PRO A 56 -1.57 -13.12 -26.31
CA PRO A 56 -1.34 -14.57 -26.23
C PRO A 56 -0.82 -15.01 -24.85
N ASP A 57 -0.29 -14.07 -24.05
CA ASP A 57 0.17 -14.34 -22.69
C ASP A 57 -1.01 -14.57 -21.73
N LYS A 58 -0.77 -15.36 -20.68
CA LYS A 58 -1.72 -15.51 -19.58
C LYS A 58 -2.00 -14.14 -18.97
N THR A 59 -3.27 -13.76 -18.93
CA THR A 59 -3.74 -12.47 -18.41
C THR A 59 -4.64 -12.69 -17.20
N VAL A 60 -4.46 -11.91 -16.14
CA VAL A 60 -5.27 -12.01 -14.92
C VAL A 60 -5.81 -10.64 -14.54
N LEU A 61 -7.12 -10.55 -14.31
CA LEU A 61 -7.78 -9.32 -13.89
C LEU A 61 -8.01 -9.32 -12.38
N PHE A 62 -7.74 -8.17 -11.76
CA PHE A 62 -8.00 -7.87 -10.36
C PHE A 62 -8.89 -6.63 -10.21
N ILE A 63 -9.57 -6.53 -9.06
CA ILE A 63 -10.24 -5.30 -8.64
C ILE A 63 -9.21 -4.40 -7.96
N GLY A 64 -8.80 -3.34 -8.64
CA GLY A 64 -7.92 -2.26 -8.15
C GLY A 64 -8.66 -1.08 -7.51
N SER A 65 -9.94 -1.27 -7.18
CA SER A 65 -10.80 -0.26 -6.55
C SER A 65 -10.91 -0.48 -5.04
N ASN A 66 -11.29 0.55 -4.27
CA ASN A 66 -11.56 0.42 -2.83
C ASN A 66 -12.79 -0.45 -2.52
N ARG A 67 -13.51 -0.91 -3.57
CA ARG A 67 -14.58 -1.92 -3.52
C ARG A 67 -14.05 -3.32 -3.13
N GLN A 68 -13.31 -3.42 -2.04
CA GLN A 68 -12.68 -4.63 -1.49
C GLN A 68 -13.57 -5.35 -0.45
N THR A 69 -14.73 -4.77 -0.13
CA THR A 69 -15.75 -5.36 0.73
C THR A 69 -17.14 -5.16 0.13
N PRO A 70 -18.11 -6.02 0.44
CA PRO A 70 -19.52 -5.80 0.07
C PRO A 70 -20.09 -4.46 0.56
N HIS A 71 -19.60 -3.93 1.70
CA HIS A 71 -20.01 -2.64 2.23
C HIS A 71 -19.64 -1.49 1.28
N VAL A 72 -18.37 -1.42 0.88
CA VAL A 72 -17.88 -0.36 0.00
C VAL A 72 -18.43 -0.54 -1.42
N ASP A 73 -18.52 -1.79 -1.92
CA ASP A 73 -19.12 -2.07 -3.22
C ASP A 73 -20.61 -1.66 -3.27
N LEU A 74 -21.38 -1.86 -2.20
CA LEU A 74 -22.77 -1.40 -2.11
C LEU A 74 -22.85 0.13 -2.10
N SER A 75 -22.03 0.77 -1.25
CA SER A 75 -22.02 2.23 -1.10
C SER A 75 -21.68 2.92 -2.42
N ASN A 76 -20.69 2.42 -3.16
CA ASN A 76 -20.30 3.00 -4.43
C ASN A 76 -21.19 2.52 -5.59
N GLY A 77 -21.77 1.33 -5.48
CA GLY A 77 -22.63 0.72 -6.50
C GLY A 77 -24.06 1.23 -6.48
N THR A 78 -24.44 2.06 -5.51
CA THR A 78 -25.81 2.58 -5.33
C THR A 78 -25.80 4.09 -5.06
N GLY A 79 -26.97 4.69 -4.78
CA GLY A 79 -27.06 6.06 -4.24
C GLY A 79 -26.94 7.21 -5.26
N THR A 80 -26.68 6.92 -6.53
CA THR A 80 -26.68 7.94 -7.61
C THR A 80 -27.89 7.77 -8.53
N GLU A 81 -28.18 8.77 -9.36
CA GLU A 81 -29.21 8.67 -10.41
C GLU A 81 -28.87 7.59 -11.45
N TYR A 82 -27.58 7.26 -11.57
CA TYR A 82 -27.04 6.27 -12.49
C TYR A 82 -26.07 5.35 -11.73
N PRO A 83 -26.58 4.46 -10.88
CA PRO A 83 -25.73 3.59 -10.07
C PRO A 83 -24.90 2.68 -10.99
N SER A 84 -23.64 2.39 -10.64
CA SER A 84 -22.80 1.48 -11.43
C SER A 84 -23.09 0.00 -11.15
N GLY A 85 -23.82 -0.30 -10.06
CA GLY A 85 -24.01 -1.66 -9.58
C GLY A 85 -22.76 -2.23 -8.92
N SER A 86 -22.75 -3.54 -8.70
CA SER A 86 -21.57 -4.22 -8.15
C SER A 86 -20.49 -4.40 -9.21
N VAL A 87 -19.23 -4.20 -8.81
CA VAL A 87 -18.06 -4.39 -9.69
C VAL A 87 -17.87 -5.85 -10.09
N TYR A 88 -18.23 -6.81 -9.23
CA TYR A 88 -17.84 -8.21 -9.42
C TYR A 88 -18.35 -8.85 -10.73
N PRO A 89 -19.66 -8.80 -11.07
CA PRO A 89 -20.13 -9.37 -12.33
C PRO A 89 -19.57 -8.65 -13.57
N ARG A 90 -19.06 -7.41 -13.42
CA ARG A 90 -18.43 -6.67 -14.53
C ARG A 90 -17.05 -7.21 -14.82
N MET A 91 -16.27 -7.53 -13.78
CA MET A 91 -14.95 -8.15 -13.93
C MET A 91 -15.03 -9.52 -14.60
N GLU A 92 -16.06 -10.31 -14.28
CA GLU A 92 -16.34 -11.58 -14.96
C GLU A 92 -16.61 -11.37 -16.45
N ALA A 93 -17.47 -10.39 -16.79
CA ALA A 93 -17.78 -10.06 -18.18
C ALA A 93 -16.54 -9.55 -18.95
N PHE A 94 -15.66 -8.77 -18.31
CA PHE A 94 -14.41 -8.32 -18.92
C PHE A 94 -13.47 -9.49 -19.21
N ALA A 95 -13.30 -10.42 -18.27
CA ALA A 95 -12.48 -11.61 -18.50
C ALA A 95 -13.03 -12.47 -19.65
N GLU A 96 -14.36 -12.68 -19.68
CA GLU A 96 -15.03 -13.42 -20.76
C GLU A 96 -14.81 -12.76 -22.14
N GLN A 97 -14.92 -11.43 -22.23
CA GLN A 97 -14.69 -10.67 -23.47
C GLN A 97 -13.23 -10.75 -23.97
N LEU A 98 -12.27 -10.86 -23.06
CA LEU A 98 -10.84 -10.94 -23.39
C LEU A 98 -10.43 -12.34 -23.86
N GLY A 99 -11.20 -13.38 -23.51
CA GLY A 99 -11.07 -14.73 -24.07
C GLY A 99 -10.32 -15.70 -23.16
N GLU A 100 -10.01 -16.89 -23.70
CA GLU A 100 -9.57 -18.07 -22.94
C GLU A 100 -8.22 -17.89 -22.20
N THR A 101 -7.38 -16.96 -22.64
CA THR A 101 -6.10 -16.65 -21.98
C THR A 101 -6.26 -15.72 -20.78
N THR A 102 -7.46 -15.20 -20.54
CA THR A 102 -7.75 -14.23 -19.48
C THR A 102 -8.64 -14.82 -18.40
N THR A 103 -8.26 -14.63 -17.14
CA THR A 103 -9.08 -15.01 -15.99
C THR A 103 -9.35 -13.82 -15.07
N PHE A 104 -10.50 -13.83 -14.40
CA PHE A 104 -10.75 -12.94 -13.26
C PHE A 104 -10.28 -13.64 -11.98
N ASN A 105 -9.38 -13.01 -11.24
CA ASN A 105 -9.01 -13.47 -9.91
C ASN A 105 -9.88 -12.73 -8.86
N PRO A 106 -10.73 -13.46 -8.11
CA PRO A 106 -11.71 -12.88 -7.20
C PRO A 106 -11.13 -12.39 -5.87
N PHE A 107 -9.81 -12.39 -5.71
CA PHE A 107 -9.15 -11.90 -4.51
C PHE A 107 -9.59 -10.48 -4.17
N VAL A 108 -10.00 -10.30 -2.92
CA VAL A 108 -10.22 -9.00 -2.30
C VAL A 108 -9.48 -8.93 -0.97
N LEU A 109 -9.08 -7.74 -0.52
CA LEU A 109 -8.34 -7.58 0.75
C LEU A 109 -9.04 -8.22 1.94
N SER A 110 -10.36 -8.32 1.90
CA SER A 110 -11.13 -8.93 2.98
C SER A 110 -10.89 -10.43 3.17
N ASP A 111 -10.37 -11.12 2.16
CA ASP A 111 -9.92 -12.51 2.29
C ASP A 111 -8.76 -12.64 3.28
N LEU A 112 -7.92 -11.61 3.43
CA LEU A 112 -6.77 -11.64 4.35
C LEU A 112 -7.16 -11.51 5.82
N GLU A 113 -8.38 -11.12 6.13
CA GLU A 113 -8.86 -10.95 7.50
C GLU A 113 -9.44 -12.24 8.11
N THR A 114 -9.54 -13.32 7.33
CA THR A 114 -9.94 -14.64 7.82
C THR A 114 -8.75 -15.49 8.27
N ASP A 115 -9.03 -16.47 9.12
CA ASP A 115 -8.07 -17.49 9.55
C ASP A 115 -8.79 -18.87 9.59
N PRO A 116 -8.42 -19.84 8.72
CA PRO A 116 -7.38 -19.74 7.68
C PRO A 116 -7.77 -18.78 6.55
N VAL A 117 -6.76 -18.21 5.88
CA VAL A 117 -6.97 -17.39 4.68
C VAL A 117 -7.35 -18.27 3.50
N VAL A 118 -8.43 -17.92 2.82
CA VAL A 118 -8.88 -18.57 1.58
C VAL A 118 -9.14 -17.49 0.55
N ILE A 119 -8.32 -17.43 -0.49
CA ILE A 119 -8.42 -16.44 -1.57
C ILE A 119 -9.76 -16.60 -2.31
N GLY A 120 -10.47 -15.49 -2.50
CA GLY A 120 -11.79 -15.44 -3.14
C GLY A 120 -12.95 -15.87 -2.24
N GLN A 121 -12.71 -16.20 -0.96
CA GLN A 121 -13.76 -16.65 -0.05
C GLN A 121 -14.84 -15.58 0.17
N MET A 122 -14.45 -14.31 0.32
CA MET A 122 -15.44 -13.23 0.48
C MET A 122 -16.32 -13.10 -0.76
N PHE A 123 -15.72 -13.16 -1.95
CA PHE A 123 -16.46 -13.10 -3.21
C PHE A 123 -17.43 -14.28 -3.36
N GLN A 124 -16.97 -15.50 -3.05
CA GLN A 124 -17.81 -16.69 -3.09
C GLN A 124 -18.98 -16.59 -2.10
N LYS A 125 -18.71 -16.16 -0.87
CA LYS A 125 -19.75 -15.90 0.14
C LYS A 125 -20.74 -14.84 -0.34
N PHE A 126 -20.25 -13.74 -0.93
CA PHE A 126 -21.09 -12.68 -1.49
C PHE A 126 -22.06 -13.22 -2.57
N LYS A 127 -21.59 -14.13 -3.43
CA LYS A 127 -22.44 -14.82 -4.42
C LYS A 127 -23.47 -15.74 -3.79
N GLU A 128 -23.07 -16.56 -2.83
CA GLU A 128 -23.96 -17.52 -2.13
C GLU A 128 -25.10 -16.83 -1.36
N MET A 129 -24.84 -15.63 -0.84
CA MET A 129 -25.87 -14.83 -0.15
C MET A 129 -26.84 -14.13 -1.11
N GLU A 130 -26.60 -14.22 -2.42
CA GLU A 130 -27.46 -13.67 -3.48
C GLU A 130 -27.84 -12.20 -3.28
N TYR A 131 -26.89 -11.33 -2.92
CA TYR A 131 -27.19 -9.91 -2.69
C TYR A 131 -27.53 -9.11 -3.95
N LEU A 132 -27.26 -9.68 -5.12
CA LEU A 132 -27.48 -9.05 -6.41
C LEU A 132 -28.70 -9.61 -7.13
N GLU A 133 -29.40 -8.74 -7.84
CA GLU A 133 -30.28 -9.11 -8.93
C GLU A 133 -29.46 -9.69 -10.10
N GLU A 134 -30.10 -10.43 -11.00
CA GLU A 134 -29.43 -11.08 -12.13
C GLU A 134 -28.60 -10.09 -12.99
N ASN A 135 -29.08 -8.86 -13.12
CA ASN A 135 -28.42 -7.82 -13.90
C ASN A 135 -27.21 -7.17 -13.20
N GLY A 136 -26.88 -7.59 -11.97
CA GLY A 136 -25.74 -7.09 -11.19
C GLY A 136 -26.02 -5.84 -10.37
N SER A 137 -27.27 -5.36 -10.32
CA SER A 137 -27.70 -4.36 -9.35
C SER A 137 -27.97 -5.01 -7.98
N TYR A 138 -27.96 -4.22 -6.91
CA TYR A 138 -28.25 -4.73 -5.57
C TYR A 138 -29.73 -4.95 -5.34
N LYS A 139 -30.09 -6.07 -4.69
CA LYS A 139 -31.45 -6.29 -4.19
C LYS A 139 -31.80 -5.24 -3.14
N ASN A 140 -33.08 -4.87 -3.04
CA ASN A 140 -33.53 -3.85 -2.10
C ASN A 140 -33.25 -4.18 -0.61
N ASP A 141 -33.10 -5.46 -0.27
CA ASP A 141 -32.80 -5.92 1.09
C ASP A 141 -31.30 -6.09 1.35
N ALA A 142 -30.45 -5.98 0.33
CA ALA A 142 -29.00 -5.94 0.46
C ALA A 142 -28.58 -4.59 1.09
N THR A 143 -28.44 -4.61 2.41
CA THR A 143 -28.12 -3.44 3.23
C THR A 143 -26.89 -3.72 4.07
N ILE A 144 -26.23 -2.67 4.55
CA ILE A 144 -25.10 -2.78 5.51
C ILE A 144 -25.50 -3.67 6.70
N ASN A 145 -26.66 -3.44 7.31
CA ASN A 145 -27.16 -4.23 8.42
C ASN A 145 -27.36 -5.73 8.06
N LYS A 146 -27.68 -6.03 6.79
CA LYS A 146 -27.79 -7.41 6.33
C LYS A 146 -26.40 -8.06 6.22
N PHE A 147 -25.42 -7.36 5.64
CA PHE A 147 -24.04 -7.83 5.58
C PHE A 147 -23.48 -8.16 6.97
N GLU A 148 -23.70 -7.28 7.94
CA GLU A 148 -23.27 -7.52 9.33
C GLU A 148 -23.93 -8.76 9.95
N LYS A 149 -25.25 -8.92 9.75
CA LYS A 149 -26.00 -10.12 10.22
C LYS A 149 -25.49 -11.41 9.59
N ASP A 150 -25.07 -11.33 8.33
CA ASP A 150 -24.50 -12.43 7.57
C ASP A 150 -23.00 -12.65 7.90
N GLY A 151 -22.46 -11.91 8.87
CA GLY A 151 -21.10 -12.04 9.36
C GLY A 151 -20.05 -11.49 8.38
N ILE A 152 -20.44 -10.57 7.51
CA ILE A 152 -19.52 -9.79 6.67
C ILE A 152 -19.21 -8.53 7.47
N LYS A 153 -17.95 -8.35 7.85
CA LYS A 153 -17.51 -7.17 8.59
C LYS A 153 -17.04 -6.11 7.61
N ASP A 154 -17.34 -4.86 7.94
CA ASP A 154 -16.70 -3.72 7.34
C ASP A 154 -15.20 -3.70 7.68
N GLN A 155 -14.39 -3.11 6.81
CA GLN A 155 -12.93 -3.07 6.94
C GLN A 155 -12.43 -1.65 6.84
N ILE A 156 -11.27 -1.42 7.46
CA ILE A 156 -10.59 -0.13 7.37
C ILE A 156 -10.14 0.04 5.91
N ASP A 157 -10.59 1.10 5.26
CA ASP A 157 -10.18 1.38 3.88
C ASP A 157 -8.75 1.93 3.84
N ASP A 158 -8.04 1.69 2.75
CA ASP A 158 -6.77 2.37 2.45
C ASP A 158 -6.97 3.25 1.23
N GLU A 159 -7.25 4.53 1.46
CA GLU A 159 -7.55 5.51 0.41
C GLU A 159 -6.39 5.68 -0.59
N SER A 160 -5.16 5.33 -0.18
CA SER A 160 -3.99 5.39 -1.06
C SER A 160 -3.82 4.16 -1.95
N LYS A 161 -4.55 3.07 -1.68
CA LYS A 161 -4.46 1.77 -2.38
C LYS A 161 -3.10 1.08 -2.33
N VAL A 162 -2.14 1.56 -1.56
CA VAL A 162 -0.81 0.94 -1.43
C VAL A 162 -0.93 -0.49 -0.90
N SER A 163 -1.75 -0.71 0.13
CA SER A 163 -1.93 -2.04 0.71
C SER A 163 -2.63 -3.02 -0.24
N LEU A 164 -3.55 -2.53 -1.07
CA LEU A 164 -4.20 -3.30 -2.13
C LEU A 164 -3.19 -3.76 -3.19
N VAL A 165 -2.44 -2.81 -3.75
CA VAL A 165 -1.44 -3.08 -4.80
C VAL A 165 -0.36 -4.01 -4.26
N PHE A 166 0.13 -3.79 -3.03
CA PHE A 166 1.07 -4.68 -2.35
C PHE A 166 0.56 -6.13 -2.29
N ALA A 167 -0.66 -6.34 -1.80
CA ALA A 167 -1.22 -7.68 -1.61
C ALA A 167 -1.41 -8.42 -2.94
N GLN A 168 -1.91 -7.72 -3.96
CA GLN A 168 -2.12 -8.30 -5.28
C GLN A 168 -0.81 -8.68 -5.98
N MET A 169 0.24 -7.85 -5.87
CA MET A 169 1.56 -8.19 -6.41
C MET A 169 2.18 -9.41 -5.73
N HIS A 170 2.01 -9.54 -4.40
CA HIS A 170 2.51 -10.71 -3.66
C HIS A 170 1.74 -11.98 -3.99
N LEU A 171 0.42 -11.89 -4.12
CA LEU A 171 -0.40 -13.01 -4.59
C LEU A 171 0.02 -13.45 -6.00
N ALA A 172 0.18 -12.51 -6.93
CA ALA A 172 0.63 -12.78 -8.29
C ALA A 172 2.02 -13.46 -8.32
N ALA A 173 2.97 -12.97 -7.52
CA ALA A 173 4.31 -13.54 -7.41
C ALA A 173 4.32 -14.94 -6.78
N MET A 174 3.46 -15.17 -5.79
CA MET A 174 3.28 -16.47 -5.15
C MET A 174 2.70 -17.51 -6.11
N GLU A 175 1.73 -17.10 -6.94
CA GLU A 175 1.06 -17.98 -7.91
C GLU A 175 1.95 -18.29 -9.14
N ASN A 176 2.93 -17.44 -9.45
CA ASN A 176 3.81 -17.59 -10.62
C ASN A 176 5.28 -17.29 -10.23
N PRO A 177 5.92 -18.12 -9.38
CA PRO A 177 7.23 -17.81 -8.79
C PRO A 177 8.40 -17.84 -9.80
N ASP A 178 8.23 -18.56 -10.91
CA ASP A 178 9.25 -18.75 -11.95
C ASP A 178 9.03 -17.88 -13.19
N ASP A 179 7.94 -17.09 -13.22
CA ASP A 179 7.55 -16.25 -14.35
C ASP A 179 7.87 -14.78 -14.10
N GLU A 180 8.07 -14.02 -15.19
CA GLU A 180 8.09 -12.57 -15.15
C GLU A 180 6.66 -12.02 -15.13
N ILE A 181 6.40 -11.12 -14.19
CA ILE A 181 5.08 -10.56 -13.97
C ILE A 181 5.06 -9.09 -14.39
N GLU A 182 4.20 -8.76 -15.34
CA GLU A 182 3.85 -7.38 -15.69
C GLU A 182 2.57 -7.00 -14.93
N PHE A 183 2.70 -6.21 -13.86
CA PHE A 183 1.58 -5.81 -13.03
C PHE A 183 1.12 -4.39 -13.38
N ASN A 184 0.00 -4.26 -14.08
CA ASN A 184 -0.56 -2.99 -14.52
C ASN A 184 -1.66 -2.50 -13.57
N PHE A 185 -1.43 -1.38 -12.89
CA PHE A 185 -2.42 -0.76 -12.00
C PHE A 185 -3.01 0.51 -12.63
N TYR A 186 -4.34 0.61 -12.64
CA TYR A 186 -5.10 1.69 -13.26
C TYR A 186 -5.93 2.44 -12.22
N ASP A 187 -5.89 3.77 -12.28
CA ASP A 187 -6.68 4.69 -11.46
C ASP A 187 -6.84 6.02 -12.21
N ASP A 188 -7.95 6.71 -11.98
CA ASP A 188 -8.26 7.94 -12.69
C ASP A 188 -7.73 9.17 -11.94
N ARG A 189 -7.42 9.03 -10.64
CA ARG A 189 -7.00 10.11 -9.76
C ARG A 189 -5.47 10.22 -9.70
N LYS A 190 -4.99 11.45 -9.91
CA LYS A 190 -3.55 11.74 -9.85
C LYS A 190 -2.99 11.62 -8.44
N ASP A 191 -3.73 12.07 -7.43
CA ASP A 191 -3.27 12.04 -6.04
C ASP A 191 -3.04 10.60 -5.55
N ILE A 192 -3.88 9.65 -5.96
CA ILE A 192 -3.66 8.21 -5.69
C ILE A 192 -2.43 7.70 -6.45
N MET A 193 -2.34 7.97 -7.76
CA MET A 193 -1.22 7.50 -8.58
C MET A 193 0.14 8.00 -8.08
N GLU A 194 0.24 9.29 -7.74
CA GLU A 194 1.46 9.90 -7.20
C GLU A 194 1.85 9.29 -5.85
N ARG A 195 0.87 9.01 -4.98
CA ARG A 195 1.07 8.34 -3.69
C ARG A 195 1.60 6.92 -3.85
N VAL A 196 0.97 6.10 -4.70
CA VAL A 196 1.41 4.73 -4.99
C VAL A 196 2.82 4.74 -5.60
N GLN A 197 3.06 5.61 -6.59
CA GLN A 197 4.36 5.79 -7.22
C GLN A 197 5.45 6.12 -6.21
N LYS A 198 5.22 7.17 -5.39
CA LYS A 198 6.17 7.63 -4.38
C LYS A 198 6.50 6.54 -3.39
N PHE A 199 5.48 5.83 -2.88
CA PHE A 199 5.67 4.76 -1.90
C PHE A 199 6.54 3.63 -2.44
N PHE A 200 6.19 3.09 -3.61
CA PHE A 200 6.89 1.94 -4.17
C PHE A 200 8.27 2.26 -4.77
N LYS A 201 8.52 3.53 -5.14
CA LYS A 201 9.88 3.99 -5.46
C LYS A 201 10.77 4.08 -4.24
N GLU A 202 10.22 4.47 -3.10
CA GLU A 202 10.98 4.58 -1.86
C GLU A 202 11.23 3.21 -1.20
N TYR A 203 10.33 2.24 -1.44
CA TYR A 203 10.39 0.88 -0.89
C TYR A 203 10.26 -0.23 -1.97
N PRO A 204 11.16 -0.30 -2.97
CA PRO A 204 11.09 -1.31 -4.03
C PRO A 204 11.29 -2.75 -3.53
N GLU A 205 11.80 -2.92 -2.30
CA GLU A 205 11.94 -4.21 -1.61
C GLU A 205 10.58 -4.79 -1.19
N LEU A 206 9.53 -3.96 -1.14
CA LEU A 206 8.14 -4.38 -0.93
C LEU A 206 7.44 -4.80 -2.23
N ILE A 207 8.16 -4.92 -3.34
CA ILE A 207 7.65 -5.49 -4.59
C ILE A 207 8.46 -6.75 -4.88
N PRO A 208 7.85 -7.93 -5.10
CA PRO A 208 8.58 -9.15 -5.44
C PRO A 208 9.50 -8.97 -6.66
N LYS A 209 10.72 -9.51 -6.63
CA LYS A 209 11.73 -9.28 -7.70
C LYS A 209 11.31 -9.73 -9.11
N ASN A 210 10.36 -10.65 -9.23
CA ASN A 210 9.84 -11.08 -10.53
C ASN A 210 8.71 -10.18 -11.05
N VAL A 211 8.25 -9.21 -10.27
CA VAL A 211 7.19 -8.26 -10.64
C VAL A 211 7.79 -6.94 -11.15
N THR A 212 7.17 -6.38 -12.18
CA THR A 212 7.34 -4.99 -12.60
C THR A 212 5.99 -4.28 -12.46
N LEU A 213 5.91 -3.28 -11.59
CA LEU A 213 4.71 -2.48 -11.35
C LEU A 213 4.64 -1.34 -12.37
N ASN A 214 3.62 -1.35 -13.23
CA ASN A 214 3.34 -0.30 -14.18
C ASN A 214 2.12 0.51 -13.71
N LEU A 215 2.32 1.80 -13.50
CA LEU A 215 1.27 2.72 -13.05
C LEU A 215 0.70 3.46 -14.25
N LYS A 216 -0.64 3.43 -14.40
CA LYS A 216 -1.34 3.98 -15.57
C LYS A 216 -2.53 4.83 -15.12
N GLY A 217 -2.50 6.11 -15.46
CA GLY A 217 -3.62 7.01 -15.25
C GLY A 217 -4.69 6.84 -16.33
N TYR A 218 -5.94 6.56 -15.97
CA TYR A 218 -7.01 6.33 -16.95
C TYR A 218 -8.36 6.80 -16.42
N SER A 219 -9.06 7.67 -17.15
CA SER A 219 -10.36 8.24 -16.73
C SER A 219 -11.52 7.81 -17.62
N GLY A 220 -11.40 6.70 -18.35
CA GLY A 220 -12.38 6.25 -19.32
C GLY A 220 -12.05 6.66 -20.76
N PRO A 221 -12.86 6.22 -21.74
CA PRO A 221 -12.63 6.48 -23.17
C PRO A 221 -12.85 7.94 -23.53
N HIS A 222 -12.45 8.34 -24.74
CA HIS A 222 -12.87 9.62 -25.30
C HIS A 222 -14.40 9.73 -25.32
N LEU A 223 -14.93 10.82 -24.76
CA LEU A 223 -16.37 11.06 -24.78
C LEU A 223 -16.83 11.47 -26.17
N THR A 224 -17.99 10.97 -26.58
CA THR A 224 -18.68 11.48 -27.77
C THR A 224 -19.44 12.75 -27.44
N GLN A 225 -19.91 13.45 -28.48
CA GLN A 225 -20.76 14.62 -28.30
C GLN A 225 -22.05 14.25 -27.56
N GLU A 226 -22.66 13.11 -27.86
CA GLU A 226 -23.89 12.64 -27.22
C GLU A 226 -23.69 12.41 -25.72
N VAL A 227 -22.59 11.75 -25.32
CA VAL A 227 -22.27 11.52 -23.90
C VAL A 227 -22.02 12.86 -23.19
N ALA A 228 -21.28 13.78 -23.81
CA ALA A 228 -21.04 15.10 -23.22
C ALA A 228 -22.34 15.88 -22.98
N GLN A 229 -23.34 15.73 -23.86
CA GLN A 229 -24.65 16.40 -23.71
C GLN A 229 -25.46 15.90 -22.53
N GLU A 230 -25.27 14.65 -22.11
CA GLU A 230 -25.96 14.11 -20.94
C GLU A 230 -25.48 14.75 -19.63
N GLU A 231 -24.34 15.45 -19.63
CA GLU A 231 -23.83 16.20 -18.49
C GLU A 231 -24.51 17.57 -18.29
N LEU A 232 -25.43 17.97 -19.17
CA LEU A 232 -26.16 19.24 -19.01
C LEU A 232 -27.11 19.17 -17.80
N ALA A 233 -26.65 19.70 -16.67
CA ALA A 233 -27.34 19.60 -15.39
C ALA A 233 -28.44 20.67 -15.17
N CYS A 234 -28.31 21.84 -15.78
CA CYS A 234 -29.28 22.92 -15.65
C CYS A 234 -29.32 23.80 -16.90
N PHE A 235 -30.32 24.67 -16.96
CA PHE A 235 -30.42 25.76 -17.92
C PHE A 235 -30.92 27.00 -17.20
N ILE A 236 -30.85 28.14 -17.86
CA ILE A 236 -31.29 29.41 -17.30
C ILE A 236 -32.60 29.81 -17.98
N VAL A 237 -33.54 30.33 -17.20
CA VAL A 237 -34.73 31.04 -17.70
C VAL A 237 -34.69 32.46 -17.18
N HIS A 238 -34.88 33.41 -18.09
CA HIS A 238 -34.73 34.85 -17.81
C HIS A 238 -35.86 35.64 -18.45
N THR A 239 -36.47 36.54 -17.70
CA THR A 239 -37.47 37.46 -18.22
C THR A 239 -36.81 38.82 -18.45
N THR A 240 -36.91 39.40 -19.64
CA THR A 240 -36.34 40.74 -19.90
C THR A 240 -37.05 41.48 -21.02
N THR A 241 -37.13 42.80 -20.91
CA THR A 241 -37.63 43.69 -21.97
C THR A 241 -36.52 44.16 -22.90
N ASN A 242 -35.24 43.98 -22.51
CA ASN A 242 -34.09 44.41 -23.29
C ASN A 242 -32.94 43.41 -23.13
N LEU A 243 -32.49 42.82 -24.24
CA LEU A 243 -31.37 41.88 -24.27
C LEU A 243 -30.01 42.56 -24.03
N GLU A 244 -29.94 43.89 -24.17
CA GLU A 244 -28.71 44.69 -24.03
C GLU A 244 -28.53 45.27 -22.62
N ASN A 245 -29.45 45.01 -21.68
CA ASN A 245 -29.30 45.55 -20.33
C ASN A 245 -28.18 44.83 -19.55
N ASP A 246 -27.59 45.53 -18.58
CA ASP A 246 -26.44 45.03 -17.81
C ASP A 246 -26.70 43.68 -17.12
N ALA A 247 -27.93 43.44 -16.64
CA ALA A 247 -28.29 42.19 -15.99
C ALA A 247 -28.29 41.01 -16.97
N THR A 248 -28.84 41.20 -18.17
CA THR A 248 -28.83 40.21 -19.25
C THR A 248 -27.41 40.00 -19.76
N LEU A 249 -26.61 41.04 -19.96
CA LEU A 249 -25.21 40.88 -20.40
C LEU A 249 -24.37 40.07 -19.40
N LYS A 250 -24.54 40.30 -18.10
CA LYS A 250 -23.91 39.48 -17.04
C LYS A 250 -24.36 38.02 -17.12
N LEU A 251 -25.63 37.79 -17.43
CA LEU A 251 -26.19 36.45 -17.56
C LEU A 251 -25.65 35.72 -18.80
N LEU A 252 -25.49 36.42 -19.93
CA LEU A 252 -24.85 35.87 -21.13
C LEU A 252 -23.41 35.47 -20.83
N ASP A 253 -22.70 36.25 -20.04
CA ASP A 253 -21.33 35.94 -19.62
C ASP A 253 -21.26 34.72 -18.70
N GLU A 254 -22.18 34.65 -17.74
CA GLU A 254 -22.35 33.49 -16.86
C GLU A 254 -22.67 32.21 -17.66
N ALA A 255 -23.60 32.30 -18.61
CA ALA A 255 -23.96 31.19 -19.49
C ALA A 255 -22.78 30.68 -20.31
N ARG A 256 -21.96 31.58 -20.88
CA ARG A 256 -20.75 31.21 -21.60
C ARG A 256 -19.73 30.53 -20.69
N THR A 257 -19.52 31.09 -19.51
CA THR A 257 -18.56 30.57 -18.52
C THR A 257 -18.93 29.15 -18.07
N ASN A 258 -20.23 28.89 -17.90
CA ASN A 258 -20.72 27.62 -17.36
C ASN A 258 -21.29 26.67 -18.43
N ASN A 259 -21.25 27.04 -19.72
CA ASN A 259 -21.93 26.35 -20.82
C ASN A 259 -23.41 26.02 -20.52
N LEU A 260 -24.17 27.04 -20.11
CA LEU A 260 -25.61 26.90 -19.86
C LEU A 260 -26.41 27.59 -20.97
N PRO A 261 -27.38 26.92 -21.60
CA PRO A 261 -28.33 27.61 -22.46
C PRO A 261 -29.24 28.52 -21.63
N ILE A 262 -29.68 29.62 -22.23
CA ILE A 262 -30.66 30.52 -21.63
C ILE A 262 -31.89 30.56 -22.52
N PHE A 263 -33.07 30.40 -21.92
CA PHE A 263 -34.32 30.81 -22.55
C PHE A 263 -34.71 32.20 -22.05
N PHE A 264 -35.14 33.05 -22.98
CA PHE A 264 -35.63 34.39 -22.72
C PHE A 264 -37.13 34.47 -22.97
N LYS A 265 -37.84 35.17 -22.07
CA LYS A 265 -39.23 35.59 -22.26
C LYS A 265 -39.30 37.11 -22.29
N ILE A 266 -39.99 37.67 -23.29
CA ILE A 266 -40.19 39.11 -23.45
C ILE A 266 -41.57 39.49 -22.85
N PRO A 267 -41.63 40.33 -21.80
CA PRO A 267 -42.90 40.80 -21.23
C PRO A 267 -43.79 41.48 -22.27
N GLY A 268 -45.11 41.24 -22.19
CA GLY A 268 -46.10 41.86 -23.09
C GLY A 268 -46.26 41.21 -24.47
N GLU A 269 -45.39 40.27 -24.86
CA GLU A 269 -45.53 39.47 -26.08
C GLU A 269 -45.83 38.00 -25.72
N PRO A 270 -47.12 37.62 -25.57
CA PRO A 270 -47.47 36.25 -25.22
C PRO A 270 -46.90 35.29 -26.27
N GLU A 271 -46.23 34.24 -25.80
CA GLU A 271 -45.64 33.16 -26.62
C GLU A 271 -44.37 33.52 -27.42
N LYS A 272 -43.75 34.69 -27.20
CA LYS A 272 -42.46 35.02 -27.81
C LYS A 272 -41.29 34.67 -26.89
N PHE A 273 -40.48 33.72 -27.33
CA PHE A 273 -39.26 33.32 -26.65
C PHE A 273 -38.05 33.50 -27.56
N SER A 274 -36.88 33.53 -26.95
CA SER A 274 -35.61 33.39 -27.65
C SER A 274 -34.70 32.47 -26.85
N MET A 275 -33.73 31.85 -27.50
CA MET A 275 -32.77 30.97 -26.86
C MET A 275 -31.37 31.46 -27.15
N TYR A 276 -30.58 31.70 -26.11
CA TYR A 276 -29.15 31.92 -26.25
C TYR A 276 -28.44 30.61 -25.96
N ARG A 277 -27.67 30.13 -26.94
CA ARG A 277 -27.09 28.78 -26.89
C ARG A 277 -25.77 28.72 -27.63
N ARG A 278 -25.04 27.63 -27.39
CA ARG A 278 -23.85 27.23 -28.12
C ARG A 278 -24.23 26.30 -29.26
N THR A 279 -23.81 26.61 -30.48
CA THR A 279 -24.03 25.79 -31.67
C THR A 279 -23.04 24.63 -31.75
N GLN A 280 -23.24 23.70 -32.69
CA GLN A 280 -22.32 22.60 -32.94
C GLN A 280 -20.93 23.06 -33.39
N SER A 281 -20.82 24.22 -34.06
CA SER A 281 -19.53 24.85 -34.40
C SER A 281 -18.85 25.50 -33.19
N GLY A 282 -19.51 25.49 -32.02
CA GLY A 282 -19.01 26.08 -30.80
C GLY A 282 -19.26 27.59 -30.66
N GLU A 283 -20.00 28.19 -31.59
CA GLU A 283 -20.35 29.61 -31.57
C GLU A 283 -21.53 29.87 -30.63
N TRP A 284 -21.50 30.99 -29.92
CA TRP A 284 -22.60 31.44 -29.07
C TRP A 284 -23.47 32.45 -29.82
N GLY A 285 -24.79 32.28 -29.74
CA GLY A 285 -25.71 33.20 -30.40
C GLY A 285 -27.16 33.02 -29.96
N PHE A 286 -27.97 34.00 -30.34
CA PHE A 286 -29.42 33.94 -30.20
C PHE A 286 -30.01 33.10 -31.33
N ALA A 287 -31.03 32.32 -30.98
CA ALA A 287 -31.89 31.60 -31.90
C ALA A 287 -33.35 31.93 -31.57
N ASP A 288 -34.16 32.08 -32.61
CA ASP A 288 -35.60 32.21 -32.44
C ASP A 288 -36.17 30.93 -31.84
N PHE A 289 -37.08 31.07 -30.88
CA PHE A 289 -37.72 29.95 -30.21
C PHE A 289 -39.20 30.25 -30.01
N ASP A 290 -40.08 29.40 -30.54
CA ASP A 290 -41.52 29.60 -30.49
C ASP A 290 -42.17 29.06 -29.21
N GLY A 291 -41.36 28.69 -28.21
CA GLY A 291 -41.82 28.15 -26.93
C GLY A 291 -42.31 26.70 -27.00
N LYS A 292 -42.29 26.06 -28.17
CA LYS A 292 -42.80 24.68 -28.31
C LYS A 292 -41.72 23.67 -27.96
N ILE A 293 -42.00 22.87 -26.94
CA ILE A 293 -41.16 21.74 -26.51
C ILE A 293 -42.00 20.47 -26.70
N PRO A 294 -41.50 19.45 -27.40
CA PRO A 294 -42.22 18.18 -27.53
C PRO A 294 -42.65 17.64 -26.15
N GLY A 295 -43.95 17.37 -25.97
CA GLY A 295 -44.50 16.87 -24.70
C GLY A 295 -44.79 17.93 -23.62
N LYS A 296 -44.53 19.23 -23.86
CA LYS A 296 -44.82 20.32 -22.93
C LYS A 296 -45.47 21.50 -23.67
N ASN A 297 -46.61 21.98 -23.18
CA ASN A 297 -47.27 23.11 -23.85
C ASN A 297 -46.62 24.46 -23.47
N VAL A 298 -46.87 25.49 -24.28
CA VAL A 298 -46.24 26.81 -24.12
C VAL A 298 -46.59 27.46 -22.77
N ALA A 299 -47.83 27.28 -22.29
CA ALA A 299 -48.26 27.83 -21.01
C ALA A 299 -47.50 27.18 -19.83
N GLU A 300 -47.36 25.86 -19.84
CA GLU A 300 -46.56 25.10 -18.86
C GLU A 300 -45.10 25.53 -18.89
N PHE A 301 -44.49 25.63 -20.07
CA PHE A 301 -43.11 26.10 -20.19
C PHE A 301 -42.94 27.53 -19.67
N SER A 302 -43.91 28.40 -19.96
CA SER A 302 -43.90 29.77 -19.46
C SER A 302 -43.96 29.86 -17.93
N THR A 303 -44.45 28.85 -17.22
CA THR A 303 -44.47 28.87 -15.75
C THR A 303 -43.08 28.71 -15.12
N LEU A 304 -42.08 28.26 -15.89
CA LEU A 304 -40.70 28.18 -15.44
C LEU A 304 -40.05 29.56 -15.28
N PHE A 305 -40.58 30.59 -15.94
CA PHE A 305 -39.97 31.91 -15.93
C PHE A 305 -40.33 32.68 -14.64
N PRO A 306 -39.39 33.47 -14.09
CA PRO A 306 -39.69 34.38 -13.00
C PRO A 306 -40.66 35.48 -13.45
N ALA A 307 -41.17 36.25 -12.48
CA ALA A 307 -42.05 37.38 -12.72
C ALA A 307 -41.42 38.41 -13.68
N GLU A 308 -42.23 39.34 -14.19
CA GLU A 308 -41.80 40.35 -15.18
C GLU A 308 -40.82 41.42 -14.63
N ASP A 309 -40.16 41.15 -13.51
CA ASP A 309 -39.26 42.05 -12.79
C ASP A 309 -37.79 41.96 -13.24
N GLY A 310 -37.49 41.16 -14.26
CA GLY A 310 -36.11 40.96 -14.71
C GLY A 310 -35.37 39.84 -13.99
N GLY A 311 -36.08 38.98 -13.24
CA GLY A 311 -35.47 37.86 -12.52
C GLY A 311 -34.89 36.77 -13.44
N LYS A 312 -34.08 35.90 -12.83
CA LYS A 312 -33.56 34.65 -13.43
C LYS A 312 -33.84 33.45 -12.54
N GLN A 313 -33.94 32.25 -13.13
CA GLN A 313 -33.98 30.98 -12.40
C GLN A 313 -33.10 29.94 -13.08
N TYR A 314 -32.74 28.89 -12.33
CA TYR A 314 -31.96 27.74 -12.81
C TYR A 314 -32.76 26.45 -12.67
N PRO A 315 -33.73 26.18 -13.57
CA PRO A 315 -34.44 24.93 -13.51
C PRO A 315 -33.48 23.73 -13.68
N SER A 316 -33.72 22.69 -12.88
CA SER A 316 -33.01 21.42 -13.01
C SER A 316 -33.51 20.68 -14.25
N THR A 317 -32.58 20.13 -15.05
CA THR A 317 -32.91 19.27 -16.19
C THR A 317 -33.58 17.97 -15.73
N SER A 318 -33.18 17.43 -14.57
CA SER A 318 -33.80 16.24 -13.98
C SER A 318 -35.28 16.43 -13.60
N LYS A 319 -35.71 17.66 -13.32
CA LYS A 319 -37.12 18.00 -13.03
C LYS A 319 -37.91 18.41 -14.27
N ASN A 320 -37.24 18.54 -15.41
CA ASN A 320 -37.80 19.00 -16.68
C ASN A 320 -37.23 18.17 -17.85
N PRO A 321 -37.44 16.84 -17.86
CA PRO A 321 -36.81 15.95 -18.83
C PRO A 321 -37.14 16.30 -20.28
N GLU A 322 -38.35 16.80 -20.56
CA GLU A 322 -38.76 17.21 -21.91
C GLU A 322 -37.96 18.41 -22.42
N VAL A 323 -37.67 19.37 -21.53
CA VAL A 323 -36.86 20.55 -21.84
C VAL A 323 -35.41 20.14 -22.07
N PHE A 324 -34.91 19.21 -21.25
CA PHE A 324 -33.57 18.66 -21.40
C PHE A 324 -33.40 17.92 -22.73
N ASP A 325 -34.33 17.04 -23.09
CA ASP A 325 -34.29 16.31 -24.37
C ASP A 325 -34.33 17.27 -25.57
N PHE A 326 -35.15 18.33 -25.50
CA PHE A 326 -35.10 19.40 -26.48
C PHE A 326 -33.73 20.08 -26.53
N LEU A 327 -33.19 20.49 -25.37
CA LEU A 327 -31.91 21.19 -25.28
C LEU A 327 -30.74 20.37 -25.83
N LYS A 328 -30.73 19.03 -25.69
CA LYS A 328 -29.69 18.17 -26.29
C LYS A 328 -29.58 18.30 -27.81
N THR A 329 -30.66 18.69 -28.48
CA THR A 329 -30.68 18.92 -29.94
C THR A 329 -30.30 20.35 -30.33
N GLN A 330 -30.37 21.28 -29.38
CA GLN A 330 -30.23 22.70 -29.65
C GLN A 330 -28.91 23.28 -29.12
N HIS A 331 -28.53 22.96 -27.90
CA HIS A 331 -27.35 23.48 -27.23
C HIS A 331 -26.24 22.43 -27.21
N PHE A 332 -25.01 22.78 -27.62
CA PHE A 332 -23.89 21.84 -27.70
C PHE A 332 -22.81 22.11 -26.64
N LEU A 333 -22.75 21.22 -25.65
CA LEU A 333 -21.67 21.21 -24.67
C LEU A 333 -20.32 20.91 -25.32
N PRO A 334 -19.22 21.59 -24.96
CA PRO A 334 -17.90 21.17 -25.37
C PRO A 334 -17.59 19.80 -24.77
N ILE A 335 -16.99 18.91 -25.56
CA ILE A 335 -16.52 17.62 -25.05
C ILE A 335 -15.41 17.90 -24.04
N PRO A 336 -15.62 17.58 -22.74
CA PRO A 336 -14.61 17.88 -21.74
C PRO A 336 -13.40 16.95 -21.93
N LEU A 337 -12.20 17.49 -21.68
CA LEU A 337 -10.97 16.70 -21.73
C LEU A 337 -10.80 15.79 -20.50
N LYS A 338 -11.46 16.12 -19.39
CA LYS A 338 -11.35 15.46 -18.08
C LYS A 338 -12.71 15.33 -17.42
N ARG A 339 -12.82 14.34 -16.53
CA ARG A 339 -13.99 14.16 -15.66
C ARG A 339 -14.20 15.36 -14.74
N LYS A 340 -15.46 15.74 -14.53
CA LYS A 340 -15.85 16.82 -13.61
C LYS A 340 -15.88 16.30 -12.17
N THR A 341 -14.80 16.53 -11.44
CA THR A 341 -14.68 16.16 -10.02
C THR A 341 -13.87 17.21 -9.26
N SER A 342 -13.94 17.19 -7.93
CA SER A 342 -13.15 18.07 -7.05
C SER A 342 -11.68 17.66 -6.95
N LYS A 343 -11.36 16.44 -7.37
CA LYS A 343 -10.00 15.88 -7.37
C LYS A 343 -9.34 16.06 -8.73
N GLU A 344 -8.02 16.07 -8.78
CA GLU A 344 -7.32 16.09 -10.06
C GLU A 344 -7.30 14.69 -10.67
N VAL A 345 -7.74 14.62 -11.94
CA VAL A 345 -7.83 13.37 -12.70
C VAL A 345 -7.05 13.45 -14.01
N TYR A 346 -6.79 12.29 -14.60
CA TYR A 346 -6.23 12.16 -15.93
C TYR A 346 -7.25 12.57 -17.01
N ASN A 347 -6.78 12.70 -18.24
CA ASN A 347 -7.66 12.98 -19.38
C ASN A 347 -8.42 11.72 -19.77
N TYR A 348 -9.57 11.91 -20.41
CA TYR A 348 -10.25 10.85 -21.15
C TYR A 348 -9.39 10.36 -22.34
N GLY A 349 -9.57 9.10 -22.72
CA GLY A 349 -8.88 8.47 -23.85
C GLY A 349 -7.88 7.41 -23.39
N GLU A 350 -6.76 7.30 -24.10
CA GLU A 350 -5.75 6.28 -23.82
C GLU A 350 -5.14 6.40 -22.41
N PRO A 351 -4.84 5.27 -21.74
CA PRO A 351 -4.13 5.27 -20.47
C PRO A 351 -2.80 6.02 -20.56
N THR A 352 -2.58 6.95 -19.64
CA THR A 352 -1.33 7.70 -19.52
C THR A 352 -0.32 6.92 -18.68
N PRO A 353 0.84 6.51 -19.23
CA PRO A 353 1.89 5.90 -18.43
C PRO A 353 2.42 6.88 -17.39
N VAL A 354 2.45 6.47 -16.12
CA VAL A 354 2.96 7.28 -15.00
C VAL A 354 4.36 6.81 -14.62
N ASP A 355 4.53 5.50 -14.44
CA ASP A 355 5.82 4.91 -14.07
C ASP A 355 5.92 3.41 -14.31
N SER A 356 7.14 2.89 -14.25
CA SER A 356 7.45 1.46 -14.22
C SER A 356 8.52 1.18 -13.17
N ILE A 357 8.15 0.40 -12.14
CA ILE A 357 9.00 0.14 -10.97
C ILE A 357 9.32 -1.35 -10.92
N LYS A 358 10.59 -1.70 -11.11
CA LYS A 358 11.06 -3.08 -11.00
C LYS A 358 11.19 -3.47 -9.53
N GLY A 359 10.55 -4.58 -9.15
CA GLY A 359 10.63 -5.08 -7.79
C GLY A 359 12.01 -5.61 -7.43
N GLN A 360 12.32 -5.51 -6.13
CA GLN A 360 13.58 -5.99 -5.57
C GLN A 360 13.37 -7.04 -4.49
N GLY A 361 12.16 -7.17 -3.94
CA GLY A 361 11.78 -8.02 -2.82
C GLY A 361 11.87 -9.52 -3.05
N ASN A 362 11.51 -10.28 -2.01
CA ASN A 362 11.49 -11.74 -2.06
C ASN A 362 10.21 -12.23 -2.77
N ILE A 363 10.30 -13.38 -3.43
CA ILE A 363 9.14 -14.05 -4.04
C ILE A 363 8.51 -14.92 -2.93
N PRO A 364 7.29 -14.61 -2.46
CA PRO A 364 6.63 -15.41 -1.44
C PRO A 364 6.31 -16.82 -1.95
N ARG A 365 6.32 -17.83 -1.07
CA ARG A 365 5.92 -19.20 -1.41
C ARG A 365 4.50 -19.53 -0.95
N GLU A 366 4.05 -18.86 0.10
CA GLU A 366 2.73 -19.04 0.71
C GLU A 366 2.26 -17.74 1.36
N ILE A 367 0.97 -17.67 1.72
CA ILE A 367 0.36 -16.48 2.34
C ILE A 367 1.05 -16.11 3.65
N ALA A 368 1.51 -17.09 4.42
CA ALA A 368 2.24 -16.88 5.67
C ALA A 368 3.54 -16.07 5.48
N ASP A 369 4.08 -16.01 4.27
CA ASP A 369 5.33 -15.31 3.97
C ASP A 369 5.16 -13.79 3.89
N TRP A 370 3.95 -13.32 3.56
CA TRP A 370 3.72 -11.91 3.24
C TRP A 370 2.50 -11.30 3.93
N LYS A 371 1.53 -12.10 4.43
CA LYS A 371 0.43 -11.59 5.26
C LYS A 371 0.93 -10.83 6.51
N PRO A 372 1.96 -11.30 7.24
CA PRO A 372 2.57 -10.52 8.31
C PRO A 372 3.05 -9.13 7.88
N VAL A 373 3.67 -9.06 6.69
CA VAL A 373 4.19 -7.81 6.12
C VAL A 373 3.05 -6.87 5.75
N TYR A 374 2.00 -7.39 5.11
CA TYR A 374 0.76 -6.64 4.84
C TYR A 374 0.15 -6.04 6.13
N LYS A 375 0.02 -6.86 7.18
CA LYS A 375 -0.53 -6.41 8.47
C LYS A 375 0.33 -5.34 9.11
N ALA A 376 1.64 -5.59 9.21
CA ALA A 376 2.59 -4.64 9.76
C ALA A 376 2.55 -3.28 9.03
N MET A 377 2.43 -3.29 7.71
CA MET A 377 2.34 -2.06 6.90
C MET A 377 1.09 -1.25 7.24
N ARG A 378 -0.06 -1.91 7.38
CA ARG A 378 -1.32 -1.24 7.74
C ARG A 378 -1.31 -0.75 9.18
N GLU A 379 -0.79 -1.54 10.11
CA GLU A 379 -0.65 -1.17 11.52
C GLU A 379 0.31 0.01 11.71
N ALA A 380 1.42 0.03 10.96
CA ALA A 380 2.38 1.14 10.95
C ALA A 380 1.85 2.44 10.32
N SER A 381 0.67 2.39 9.71
CA SER A 381 -0.05 3.53 9.13
C SER A 381 -1.30 3.89 9.94
N MET A 382 -1.56 3.20 11.07
CA MET A 382 -2.76 3.40 11.87
C MET A 382 -2.57 4.58 12.83
N THR A 383 -3.31 5.67 12.59
CA THR A 383 -3.39 6.83 13.50
C THR A 383 -4.65 6.76 14.38
N GLU A 384 -4.73 7.61 15.41
CA GLU A 384 -5.98 7.73 16.21
C GLU A 384 -7.17 8.17 15.34
N GLU A 385 -6.93 9.10 14.42
CA GLU A 385 -7.92 9.55 13.45
C GLU A 385 -8.34 8.42 12.50
N ALA A 386 -7.40 7.60 12.05
CA ALA A 386 -7.70 6.48 11.17
C ALA A 386 -8.64 5.45 11.81
N GLN A 387 -8.47 5.19 13.10
CA GLN A 387 -9.37 4.33 13.86
C GLN A 387 -10.78 4.93 13.98
N GLN A 388 -10.87 6.25 14.17
CA GLN A 388 -12.15 6.96 14.26
C GLN A 388 -12.91 6.93 12.93
N TRP A 389 -12.22 7.14 11.81
CA TRP A 389 -12.83 7.24 10.48
C TRP A 389 -12.87 5.93 9.71
N LYS A 390 -12.27 4.86 10.24
CA LYS A 390 -12.09 3.57 9.55
C LYS A 390 -11.43 3.73 8.17
N SER A 391 -10.50 4.67 8.05
CA SER A 391 -9.75 4.93 6.82
C SER A 391 -8.30 5.22 7.18
N ILE A 392 -7.36 4.58 6.50
CA ILE A 392 -5.91 4.85 6.57
C ILE A 392 -5.44 5.40 5.23
N THR A 393 -4.32 6.13 5.24
CA THR A 393 -3.59 6.47 4.02
C THR A 393 -2.18 5.92 4.13
N VAL A 394 -1.98 4.65 3.73
CA VAL A 394 -0.66 4.00 3.90
C VAL A 394 0.46 4.81 3.23
N ALA A 395 0.23 5.38 2.05
CA ALA A 395 1.25 6.19 1.38
C ALA A 395 1.75 7.40 2.19
N ASP A 396 0.89 8.01 3.01
CA ASP A 396 1.18 9.25 3.72
C ASP A 396 1.54 9.00 5.19
N ASP A 397 0.88 8.04 5.84
CA ASP A 397 0.99 7.77 7.27
C ASP A 397 2.00 6.66 7.62
N PHE A 398 2.52 5.92 6.62
CA PHE A 398 3.44 4.82 6.86
C PHE A 398 4.75 5.28 7.50
N LYS A 399 5.04 4.72 8.68
CA LYS A 399 6.30 4.92 9.39
C LYS A 399 7.14 3.66 9.32
N LEU A 400 8.26 3.72 8.60
CA LEU A 400 9.15 2.57 8.43
C LEU A 400 9.70 2.04 9.77
N THR A 401 9.92 2.89 10.77
CA THR A 401 10.33 2.48 12.12
C THR A 401 9.27 1.64 12.81
N ASP A 402 8.00 2.04 12.69
CA ASP A 402 6.88 1.33 13.32
C ASP A 402 6.62 0.01 12.58
N PHE A 403 6.74 0.01 11.26
CA PHE A 403 6.70 -1.19 10.44
C PHE A 403 7.76 -2.23 10.86
N ILE A 404 9.01 -1.82 11.06
CA ILE A 404 10.07 -2.70 11.57
C ILE A 404 9.69 -3.27 12.94
N ALA A 405 9.20 -2.42 13.85
CA ALA A 405 8.79 -2.87 15.18
C ALA A 405 7.66 -3.91 15.13
N GLN A 406 6.68 -3.74 14.23
CA GLN A 406 5.60 -4.71 14.02
C GLN A 406 6.12 -6.05 13.46
N LEU A 407 7.04 -6.00 12.49
CA LEU A 407 7.62 -7.22 11.92
C LEU A 407 8.38 -8.07 12.96
N TYR A 408 9.12 -7.43 13.87
CA TYR A 408 9.83 -8.13 14.96
C TYR A 408 8.88 -8.73 16.00
N SER A 409 7.72 -8.11 16.21
CA SER A 409 6.72 -8.61 17.15
C SER A 409 6.08 -9.92 16.67
N ASN A 410 6.21 -10.26 15.39
CA ASN A 410 5.69 -11.49 14.81
C ASN A 410 6.76 -12.59 14.71
N SER A 411 6.76 -13.51 15.68
CA SER A 411 7.75 -14.58 15.78
C SER A 411 7.61 -15.69 14.72
N ALA A 412 6.44 -15.85 14.09
CA ALA A 412 6.17 -16.95 13.16
C ALA A 412 6.99 -16.86 11.86
N SER A 413 7.48 -15.67 11.52
CA SER A 413 8.21 -15.41 10.27
C SER A 413 9.52 -14.64 10.50
N LYS A 414 10.12 -14.75 11.71
CA LYS A 414 11.29 -13.99 12.16
C LYS A 414 12.39 -13.90 11.08
N GLU A 415 12.84 -15.05 10.56
CA GLU A 415 13.94 -15.08 9.58
C GLU A 415 13.60 -14.32 8.28
N LYS A 416 12.38 -14.48 7.74
CA LYS A 416 11.96 -13.79 6.50
C LYS A 416 11.82 -12.28 6.74
N ASN A 417 11.31 -11.90 7.90
CA ASN A 417 11.18 -10.51 8.32
C ASN A 417 12.56 -9.86 8.49
N ASP A 418 13.50 -10.53 9.16
CA ASP A 418 14.89 -10.08 9.31
C ASP A 418 15.54 -9.86 7.94
N GLN A 419 15.38 -10.81 7.01
CA GLN A 419 15.91 -10.68 5.65
C GLN A 419 15.32 -9.48 4.89
N LEU A 420 14.02 -9.20 5.04
CA LEU A 420 13.39 -8.03 4.43
C LEU A 420 13.94 -6.72 5.02
N ILE A 421 14.06 -6.66 6.36
CA ILE A 421 14.57 -5.48 7.07
C ILE A 421 16.02 -5.21 6.67
N ASP A 422 16.87 -6.24 6.68
CA ASP A 422 18.26 -6.15 6.26
C ASP A 422 18.38 -5.67 4.81
N LYS A 423 17.48 -6.12 3.93
CA LYS A 423 17.46 -5.68 2.54
C LYS A 423 17.12 -4.20 2.40
N ILE A 424 16.10 -3.72 3.11
CA ILE A 424 15.74 -2.29 3.14
C ILE A 424 16.92 -1.45 3.66
N ILE A 425 17.56 -1.88 4.76
CA ILE A 425 18.72 -1.19 5.34
C ILE A 425 19.89 -1.19 4.35
N ASN A 426 20.24 -2.34 3.77
CA ASN A 426 21.35 -2.47 2.83
C ASN A 426 21.15 -1.63 1.56
N ASN A 427 19.93 -1.58 1.02
CA ASN A 427 19.63 -0.73 -0.13
C ASN A 427 19.78 0.76 0.20
N LYS A 428 19.35 1.19 1.39
CA LYS A 428 19.57 2.56 1.87
C LYS A 428 21.05 2.86 2.12
N LEU A 429 21.83 1.92 2.65
CA LEU A 429 23.29 2.06 2.78
C LEU A 429 23.99 2.17 1.42
N GLN A 430 23.58 1.37 0.44
CA GLN A 430 24.10 1.47 -0.92
C GLN A 430 23.78 2.84 -1.53
N ARG A 431 22.55 3.35 -1.33
CA ARG A 431 22.18 4.72 -1.73
C ARG A 431 23.05 5.76 -1.03
N LEU A 432 23.34 5.62 0.26
CA LEU A 432 24.18 6.58 1.00
C LEU A 432 25.60 6.72 0.39
N ASN A 433 26.12 5.62 -0.14
CA ASN A 433 27.42 5.57 -0.80
C ASN A 433 27.42 6.13 -2.24
N SER A 434 26.26 6.47 -2.80
CA SER A 434 26.14 7.10 -4.12
C SER A 434 26.42 8.61 -4.09
N ASP A 435 26.57 9.23 -5.26
CA ASP A 435 26.74 10.68 -5.42
C ASP A 435 25.40 11.43 -5.26
N PHE A 436 24.96 11.59 -4.01
CA PHE A 436 23.84 12.45 -3.63
C PHE A 436 24.29 13.84 -3.17
N PRO A 437 23.44 14.87 -3.34
CA PRO A 437 23.60 16.16 -2.67
C PRO A 437 23.82 16.00 -1.14
N PRO A 438 24.64 16.85 -0.50
CA PRO A 438 24.95 16.74 0.93
C PRO A 438 23.71 16.70 1.84
N ASP A 439 22.67 17.46 1.51
CA ASP A 439 21.42 17.50 2.28
C ASP A 439 20.59 16.21 2.14
N GLU A 440 20.60 15.58 0.96
CA GLU A 440 19.99 14.26 0.77
C GLU A 440 20.77 13.16 1.50
N LYS A 441 22.10 13.23 1.52
CA LYS A 441 22.94 12.31 2.31
C LYS A 441 22.67 12.43 3.80
N GLU A 442 22.54 13.65 4.32
CA GLU A 442 22.22 13.89 5.74
C GLU A 442 20.84 13.31 6.11
N LYS A 443 19.81 13.56 5.30
CA LYS A 443 18.47 12.98 5.49
C LYS A 443 18.49 11.46 5.45
N LEU A 444 19.22 10.87 4.50
CA LEU A 444 19.33 9.42 4.37
C LEU A 444 20.12 8.80 5.54
N ASN A 445 21.18 9.45 6.00
CA ASN A 445 21.94 9.04 7.18
C ASN A 445 21.08 9.08 8.45
N PHE A 446 20.30 10.15 8.64
CA PHE A 446 19.35 10.25 9.75
C PHE A 446 18.28 9.14 9.67
N ALA A 447 17.71 8.90 8.49
CA ALA A 447 16.74 7.82 8.30
C ALA A 447 17.35 6.46 8.62
N LEU A 448 18.56 6.16 8.14
CA LEU A 448 19.29 4.92 8.47
C LEU A 448 19.53 4.77 9.96
N LEU A 449 19.93 5.84 10.65
CA LEU A 449 20.14 5.83 12.09
C LEU A 449 18.86 5.43 12.84
N GLU A 450 17.72 6.04 12.50
CA GLU A 450 16.43 5.72 13.12
C GLU A 450 15.97 4.29 12.80
N LEU A 451 16.28 3.77 11.61
CA LEU A 451 16.00 2.37 11.25
C LEU A 451 16.82 1.39 12.07
N TYR A 452 18.11 1.64 12.24
CA TYR A 452 18.94 0.83 13.12
C TYR A 452 18.42 0.89 14.56
N LYS A 453 18.09 2.06 15.09
CA LYS A 453 17.52 2.18 16.43
C LYS A 453 16.23 1.37 16.58
N ALA A 454 15.32 1.44 15.60
CA ALA A 454 14.09 0.65 15.61
C ALA A 454 14.37 -0.86 15.59
N LYS A 455 15.28 -1.31 14.72
CA LYS A 455 15.73 -2.70 14.62
C LYS A 455 16.34 -3.19 15.93
N ILE A 456 17.32 -2.46 16.48
CA ILE A 456 18.01 -2.79 17.74
C ILE A 456 17.01 -2.82 18.89
N LYS A 457 16.11 -1.83 19.00
CA LYS A 457 15.10 -1.79 20.07
C LYS A 457 14.20 -3.01 20.04
N ALA A 458 13.76 -3.40 18.85
CA ALA A 458 12.89 -4.56 18.68
C ALA A 458 13.62 -5.87 18.96
N ALA A 459 14.84 -6.04 18.44
CA ALA A 459 15.72 -7.17 18.75
C ALA A 459 16.02 -7.25 20.26
N ASN A 460 16.29 -6.12 20.91
CA ASN A 460 16.58 -6.04 22.34
C ASN A 460 15.36 -6.41 23.22
N ALA A 461 14.17 -5.97 22.83
CA ALA A 461 12.92 -6.37 23.48
C ALA A 461 12.70 -7.89 23.38
N GLN A 462 12.97 -8.47 22.21
CA GLN A 462 12.91 -9.92 22.03
C GLN A 462 13.93 -10.62 22.92
N LEU A 463 15.18 -10.16 22.96
CA LEU A 463 16.26 -10.73 23.77
C LEU A 463 15.87 -10.75 25.25
N SER A 464 15.34 -9.63 25.75
CA SER A 464 14.86 -9.49 27.13
C SER A 464 13.73 -10.47 27.47
N SER A 465 12.91 -10.84 26.49
CA SER A 465 11.78 -11.77 26.67
C SER A 465 12.15 -13.26 26.59
N THR A 466 13.35 -13.59 26.07
CA THR A 466 13.80 -14.97 25.89
C THR A 466 13.84 -15.72 27.24
N GLY A 467 13.30 -16.94 27.30
CA GLY A 467 13.31 -17.74 28.52
C GLY A 467 14.70 -18.30 28.83
N ILE A 468 15.33 -17.87 29.93
CA ILE A 468 16.65 -18.33 30.37
C ILE A 468 16.53 -18.95 31.77
N LEU A 469 17.01 -20.19 31.91
CA LEU A 469 16.96 -20.95 33.17
C LEU A 469 18.04 -20.53 34.16
N SER A 470 19.23 -20.15 33.67
CA SER A 470 20.35 -19.71 34.51
C SER A 470 20.13 -18.28 35.02
N GLU A 471 20.17 -18.11 36.34
CA GLU A 471 19.99 -16.80 36.97
C GLU A 471 21.09 -15.82 36.59
N ASP A 472 22.34 -16.27 36.56
CA ASP A 472 23.49 -15.42 36.22
C ASP A 472 23.43 -14.94 34.77
N LEU A 473 23.08 -15.85 33.84
CA LEU A 473 22.91 -15.49 32.43
C LEU A 473 21.71 -14.57 32.23
N ARG A 474 20.62 -14.80 32.97
CA ARG A 474 19.44 -13.92 32.97
C ARG A 474 19.79 -12.51 33.45
N ASN A 475 20.56 -12.39 34.53
CA ASN A 475 20.99 -11.10 35.08
C ASN A 475 21.97 -10.38 34.15
N ALA A 476 22.95 -11.10 33.59
CA ALA A 476 23.90 -10.54 32.63
C ALA A 476 23.19 -10.05 31.35
N ARG A 477 22.24 -10.83 30.84
CA ARG A 477 21.40 -10.43 29.70
C ARG A 477 20.59 -9.19 30.03
N ASN A 478 19.90 -9.14 31.19
CA ASN A 478 19.11 -7.97 31.57
C ASN A 478 19.97 -6.71 31.62
N ALA A 479 21.17 -6.80 32.23
CA ALA A 479 22.12 -5.68 32.26
C ALA A 479 22.54 -5.24 30.85
N LEU A 480 22.77 -6.18 29.94
CA LEU A 480 23.06 -5.87 28.53
C LEU A 480 21.87 -5.14 27.87
N CYS A 481 20.66 -5.67 28.01
CA CYS A 481 19.45 -5.09 27.44
C CYS A 481 19.15 -3.68 27.97
N ASP A 482 19.33 -3.46 29.28
CA ASP A 482 19.12 -2.16 29.91
C ASP A 482 20.12 -1.14 29.37
N THR A 483 21.38 -1.55 29.22
CA THR A 483 22.46 -0.65 28.75
C THR A 483 22.32 -0.30 27.28
N ILE A 484 21.90 -1.27 26.44
CA ILE A 484 21.55 -1.01 25.04
C ILE A 484 20.38 -0.02 24.98
N SER A 485 19.33 -0.24 25.78
CA SER A 485 18.16 0.65 25.81
C SER A 485 18.51 2.07 26.23
N GLU A 486 19.42 2.25 27.18
CA GLU A 486 19.92 3.55 27.58
C GLU A 486 20.75 4.20 26.46
N SER A 487 21.58 3.42 25.77
CA SER A 487 22.42 3.91 24.69
C SER A 487 21.61 4.44 23.50
N LEU A 488 20.50 3.79 23.17
CA LEU A 488 19.59 4.22 22.10
C LEU A 488 18.90 5.56 22.38
N LYS A 489 18.87 6.04 23.63
CA LYS A 489 18.33 7.36 23.98
C LYS A 489 19.31 8.50 23.67
N SER A 490 20.57 8.18 23.37
CA SER A 490 21.58 9.19 23.07
C SER A 490 21.25 9.93 21.77
N PRO A 491 21.23 11.28 21.77
CA PRO A 491 21.11 12.06 20.54
C PRO A 491 22.39 12.01 19.70
N ASP A 492 23.53 11.69 20.32
CA ASP A 492 24.86 11.74 19.70
C ASP A 492 25.26 10.41 19.03
N LEU A 493 24.32 9.45 18.93
CA LEU A 493 24.60 8.13 18.38
C LEU A 493 24.90 8.23 16.87
N THR A 494 26.04 7.70 16.46
CA THR A 494 26.45 7.67 15.05
C THR A 494 25.90 6.42 14.32
N LEU A 495 25.92 6.44 12.99
CA LEU A 495 25.49 5.30 12.19
C LEU A 495 26.36 4.05 12.41
N GLU A 496 27.69 4.23 12.51
CA GLU A 496 28.63 3.14 12.79
C GLU A 496 28.37 2.51 14.16
N GLU A 497 28.15 3.34 15.18
CA GLU A 497 27.78 2.90 16.52
C GLU A 497 26.46 2.11 16.55
N CYS A 498 25.47 2.54 15.76
CA CYS A 498 24.24 1.78 15.54
C CYS A 498 24.50 0.42 14.89
N GLN A 499 25.39 0.35 13.89
CA GLN A 499 25.76 -0.91 13.24
C GLN A 499 26.42 -1.87 14.22
N ASP A 500 27.30 -1.37 15.10
CA ASP A 500 27.94 -2.18 16.13
C ASP A 500 26.94 -2.69 17.17
N LEU A 501 25.97 -1.87 17.58
CA LEU A 501 24.89 -2.29 18.47
C LEU A 501 23.96 -3.34 17.82
N ASP A 502 23.66 -3.22 16.53
CA ASP A 502 22.89 -4.22 15.78
C ASP A 502 23.65 -5.56 15.73
N GLN A 503 24.93 -5.56 15.38
CA GLN A 503 25.76 -6.77 15.41
C GLN A 503 25.80 -7.40 16.81
N LEU A 504 25.99 -6.58 17.85
CA LEU A 504 26.01 -7.03 19.23
C LEU A 504 24.69 -7.72 19.61
N THR A 505 23.55 -7.10 19.31
CA THR A 505 22.23 -7.72 19.58
C THR A 505 22.02 -9.02 18.83
N GLN A 506 22.44 -9.10 17.56
CA GLN A 506 22.35 -10.33 16.77
C GLN A 506 23.21 -11.45 17.35
N HIS A 507 24.45 -11.17 17.74
CA HIS A 507 25.33 -12.17 18.35
C HIS A 507 24.86 -12.56 19.76
N ALA A 508 24.26 -11.64 20.52
CA ALA A 508 23.65 -11.96 21.80
C ALA A 508 22.46 -12.92 21.65
N HIS A 509 21.60 -12.70 20.66
CA HIS A 509 20.54 -13.65 20.31
C HIS A 509 21.09 -15.03 19.95
N ARG A 510 22.06 -15.08 19.03
CA ARG A 510 22.66 -16.35 18.59
C ARG A 510 23.32 -17.09 19.76
N ALA A 511 23.99 -16.38 20.67
CA ALA A 511 24.62 -16.98 21.84
C ALA A 511 23.62 -17.68 22.79
N ILE A 512 22.34 -17.27 22.78
CA ILE A 512 21.29 -17.85 23.65
C ILE A 512 20.43 -18.86 22.90
N GLU A 513 19.99 -18.54 21.67
CA GLU A 513 18.93 -19.26 20.98
C GLU A 513 19.44 -20.40 20.08
N THR A 514 20.69 -20.33 19.60
CA THR A 514 21.17 -21.33 18.64
C THR A 514 21.38 -22.69 19.28
N LYS A 515 21.02 -23.75 18.55
CA LYS A 515 21.30 -25.15 18.93
C LYS A 515 22.63 -25.65 18.38
N ASP A 516 23.25 -24.90 17.48
CA ASP A 516 24.55 -25.21 16.89
C ASP A 516 25.68 -24.69 17.81
N PRO A 517 26.43 -25.57 18.50
CA PRO A 517 27.46 -25.16 19.44
C PRO A 517 28.59 -24.36 18.79
N ASP A 518 28.91 -24.59 17.52
CA ASP A 518 29.98 -23.88 16.82
C ASP A 518 29.52 -22.46 16.48
N LEU A 519 28.27 -22.30 16.04
CA LEU A 519 27.68 -20.97 15.82
C LEU A 519 27.50 -20.22 17.14
N GLN A 520 27.16 -20.91 18.22
CA GLN A 520 27.05 -20.35 19.58
C GLN A 520 28.41 -19.83 20.03
N PHE A 521 29.44 -20.68 19.97
CA PHE A 521 30.80 -20.34 20.35
C PHE A 521 31.34 -19.18 19.52
N LYS A 522 31.17 -19.23 18.19
CA LYS A 522 31.53 -18.12 17.30
C LYS A 522 30.85 -16.83 17.74
N SER A 523 29.56 -16.87 18.05
CA SER A 523 28.83 -15.67 18.47
C SER A 523 29.32 -15.12 19.82
N ILE A 524 29.74 -15.98 20.74
CA ILE A 524 30.36 -15.57 22.01
C ILE A 524 31.72 -14.88 21.77
N CYS A 525 32.55 -15.41 20.86
CA CYS A 525 33.82 -14.76 20.48
C CYS A 525 33.58 -13.37 19.88
N GLU A 526 32.63 -13.25 18.94
CA GLU A 526 32.29 -11.98 18.28
C GLU A 526 31.75 -10.94 19.28
N LEU A 527 31.02 -11.37 20.32
CA LEU A 527 30.62 -10.47 21.42
C LEU A 527 31.82 -9.95 22.23
N GLY A 528 32.87 -10.75 22.39
CA GLY A 528 34.14 -10.30 22.97
C GLY A 528 34.82 -9.24 22.11
N GLU A 529 34.92 -9.49 20.80
CA GLU A 529 35.51 -8.54 19.85
C GLU A 529 34.72 -7.21 19.79
N LEU A 530 33.39 -7.29 19.78
CA LEU A 530 32.52 -6.12 19.82
C LEU A 530 32.65 -5.37 21.16
N SER A 531 32.76 -6.08 22.28
CA SER A 531 33.01 -5.46 23.60
C SER A 531 34.30 -4.63 23.58
N ASP A 532 35.38 -5.16 23.01
CA ASP A 532 36.66 -4.44 22.87
C ASP A 532 36.55 -3.24 21.93
N LYS A 533 35.90 -3.42 20.77
CA LYS A 533 35.67 -2.32 19.82
C LYS A 533 34.92 -1.16 20.48
N LEU A 534 33.86 -1.47 21.23
CA LEU A 534 33.04 -0.47 21.94
C LEU A 534 33.78 0.17 23.11
N ALA A 535 34.68 -0.54 23.80
CA ALA A 535 35.54 0.04 24.86
C ALA A 535 36.53 1.09 24.32
N GLY A 536 37.01 0.89 23.09
CA GLY A 536 37.92 1.81 22.40
C GLY A 536 37.25 3.11 21.97
N ASN A 537 35.91 3.15 21.94
CA ASN A 537 35.17 4.34 21.57
C ASN A 537 35.17 5.36 22.71
N LYS A 538 35.34 6.66 22.39
CA LYS A 538 35.43 7.75 23.38
C LYS A 538 34.10 8.06 24.05
N SER A 539 33.00 7.51 23.54
CA SER A 539 31.66 7.71 24.10
C SER A 539 31.50 6.99 25.44
N LYS A 540 31.20 7.76 26.50
CA LYS A 540 30.90 7.21 27.84
C LYS A 540 29.75 6.20 27.83
N ILE A 541 28.81 6.36 26.90
CA ILE A 541 27.65 5.48 26.72
C ILE A 541 28.11 4.07 26.34
N PHE A 542 29.08 3.97 25.43
CA PHE A 542 29.58 2.68 24.94
C PHE A 542 30.48 1.95 25.92
N GLN A 543 31.06 2.64 26.89
CA GLN A 543 31.79 2.00 28.00
C GLN A 543 30.85 1.12 28.82
N GLY A 544 29.62 1.58 29.09
CA GLY A 544 28.60 0.77 29.75
C GLY A 544 28.26 -0.48 28.93
N VAL A 545 27.97 -0.29 27.63
CA VAL A 545 27.59 -1.40 26.72
C VAL A 545 28.71 -2.44 26.64
N SER A 546 29.95 -1.99 26.49
CA SER A 546 31.12 -2.85 26.42
C SER A 546 31.24 -3.75 27.66
N VAL A 547 31.14 -3.17 28.86
CA VAL A 547 31.21 -3.92 30.12
C VAL A 547 30.07 -4.93 30.23
N ALA A 548 28.83 -4.52 29.94
CA ALA A 548 27.68 -5.41 29.98
C ALA A 548 27.79 -6.56 28.95
N CYS A 549 28.30 -6.26 27.75
CA CYS A 549 28.56 -7.23 26.69
C CYS A 549 29.60 -8.26 27.12
N GLY A 550 30.71 -7.81 27.72
CA GLY A 550 31.73 -8.69 28.27
C GLY A 550 31.16 -9.63 29.33
N ILE A 551 30.42 -9.09 30.32
CA ILE A 551 29.77 -9.90 31.36
C ILE A 551 28.79 -10.92 30.75
N PHE A 552 28.04 -10.53 29.72
CA PHE A 552 27.10 -11.40 29.05
C PHE A 552 27.78 -12.52 28.26
N ALA A 553 28.80 -12.22 27.44
CA ALA A 553 29.56 -13.21 26.67
C ALA A 553 30.13 -14.31 27.58
N VAL A 554 30.59 -13.88 28.74
CA VAL A 554 31.15 -14.72 29.80
C VAL A 554 30.09 -15.64 30.37
N ALA A 555 28.98 -15.08 30.86
CA ALA A 555 27.89 -15.87 31.41
C ALA A 555 27.34 -16.86 30.37
N ALA A 556 27.27 -16.46 29.11
CA ALA A 556 26.84 -17.32 28.00
C ALA A 556 27.83 -18.48 27.78
N ALA A 557 29.14 -18.21 27.80
CA ALA A 557 30.17 -19.24 27.72
C ALA A 557 30.04 -20.27 28.85
N PHE A 558 29.89 -19.81 30.09
CA PHE A 558 29.68 -20.67 31.25
C PHE A 558 28.52 -21.65 31.07
N VAL A 559 27.36 -21.14 30.63
CA VAL A 559 26.17 -21.96 30.41
C VAL A 559 26.38 -22.94 29.26
N ALA A 560 26.99 -22.49 28.16
CA ALA A 560 27.32 -23.36 27.02
C ALA A 560 28.25 -24.51 27.44
N PHE A 561 29.27 -24.23 28.27
CA PHE A 561 30.18 -25.25 28.79
C PHE A 561 29.52 -26.20 29.80
N ALA A 562 28.66 -25.69 30.70
CA ALA A 562 27.94 -26.51 31.66
C ALA A 562 26.98 -27.51 31.01
N LEU A 563 26.52 -27.21 29.79
CA LEU A 563 25.62 -28.07 29.01
C LEU A 563 26.36 -29.00 28.04
N ALA A 564 27.67 -28.83 27.83
CA ALA A 564 28.44 -29.65 26.92
C ALA A 564 28.72 -31.05 27.52
N PRO A 565 28.36 -32.16 26.84
CA PRO A 565 28.40 -33.52 27.41
C PRO A 565 29.80 -34.14 27.63
N THR A 566 30.91 -33.38 27.47
CA THR A 566 32.28 -33.92 27.58
C THR A 566 33.13 -33.15 28.59
N GLY A 567 33.77 -33.88 29.53
CA GLY A 567 34.49 -33.34 30.70
C GLY A 567 35.70 -32.43 30.44
N ILE A 568 36.20 -32.33 29.21
CA ILE A 568 37.27 -31.38 28.85
C ILE A 568 36.74 -29.94 28.76
N GLY A 569 35.47 -29.77 28.32
CA GLY A 569 34.80 -28.47 28.32
C GLY A 569 34.58 -27.89 29.72
N LEU A 570 34.50 -28.76 30.74
CA LEU A 570 34.35 -28.35 32.14
C LEU A 570 35.63 -27.72 32.69
N ILE A 571 36.81 -28.27 32.37
CA ILE A 571 38.10 -27.80 32.88
C ILE A 571 38.47 -26.44 32.28
N ILE A 572 38.26 -26.30 30.97
CA ILE A 572 38.46 -25.05 30.24
C ILE A 572 37.42 -24.01 30.67
N GLY A 573 36.15 -24.42 30.79
CA GLY A 573 35.08 -23.58 31.32
C GLY A 573 35.37 -23.06 32.72
N LEU A 574 35.95 -23.87 33.61
CA LEU A 574 36.36 -23.47 34.96
C LEU A 574 37.61 -22.56 35.00
N ALA A 575 38.53 -22.67 34.04
CA ALA A 575 39.69 -21.78 33.94
C ALA A 575 39.28 -20.38 33.45
N VAL A 576 38.47 -20.34 32.39
CA VAL A 576 37.83 -19.14 31.85
C VAL A 576 36.96 -18.49 32.93
N ALA A 577 36.15 -19.29 33.63
CA ALA A 577 35.36 -18.86 34.76
C ALA A 577 36.14 -18.13 35.85
N GLY A 578 37.26 -18.73 36.29
CA GLY A 578 38.10 -18.20 37.34
C GLY A 578 38.73 -16.86 36.96
N ALA A 579 39.18 -16.72 35.71
CA ALA A 579 39.68 -15.46 35.18
C ALA A 579 38.58 -14.37 35.16
N LEU A 580 37.35 -14.76 34.92
CA LEU A 580 36.21 -13.87 34.74
C LEU A 580 35.50 -13.43 36.01
N THR A 581 35.39 -14.30 37.00
CA THR A 581 34.96 -13.92 38.36
C THR A 581 35.97 -12.95 38.98
N ALA A 582 37.27 -13.11 38.68
CA ALA A 582 38.30 -12.16 39.12
C ALA A 582 38.24 -10.80 38.40
N ALA A 583 37.81 -10.77 37.14
CA ALA A 583 37.64 -9.54 36.36
C ALA A 583 36.40 -8.72 36.79
N SER A 584 35.26 -9.39 36.97
CA SER A 584 33.97 -8.76 37.31
C SER A 584 33.91 -8.22 38.75
N ILE A 585 34.52 -8.92 39.72
CA ILE A 585 34.65 -8.44 41.11
C ILE A 585 35.61 -7.24 41.22
N GLY A 586 36.61 -7.14 40.33
CA GLY A 586 37.52 -6.00 40.26
C GLY A 586 36.87 -4.72 39.69
N ALA A 587 35.97 -4.86 38.72
CA ALA A 587 35.29 -3.75 38.06
C ALA A 587 34.23 -3.06 38.95
N ALA A 588 33.49 -3.83 39.75
CA ALA A 588 32.42 -3.30 40.61
C ALA A 588 32.94 -2.45 41.80
N LYS A 589 34.24 -2.52 42.13
CA LYS A 589 34.84 -1.85 43.28
C LYS A 589 35.72 -0.64 42.94
N GLY A 590 35.84 -0.26 41.68
CA GLY A 590 36.80 0.76 41.25
C GLY A 590 36.40 1.56 40.01
N ALA A 591 35.15 2.03 39.94
CA ALA A 591 34.69 2.88 38.85
C ALA A 591 35.19 4.34 39.02
N GLU A 592 36.50 4.55 38.90
CA GLU A 592 37.08 5.85 38.52
C GLU A 592 38.51 5.74 37.95
N ASN A 593 39.21 4.58 38.06
CA ASN A 593 40.64 4.47 37.68
C ASN A 593 41.08 3.20 36.90
N THR A 594 40.19 2.35 36.36
CA THR A 594 40.57 1.00 35.86
C THR A 594 40.19 0.67 34.42
N GLN A 595 40.24 1.65 33.51
CA GLN A 595 40.06 1.40 32.07
C GLN A 595 41.10 0.40 31.52
N THR A 596 42.33 0.43 32.04
CA THR A 596 43.43 -0.47 31.66
C THR A 596 43.24 -1.91 32.13
N ASP A 597 42.47 -2.16 33.18
CA ASP A 597 42.39 -3.48 33.81
C ASP A 597 41.23 -4.34 33.27
N ILE A 598 40.15 -3.71 32.79
CA ILE A 598 39.05 -4.42 32.12
C ILE A 598 39.43 -4.75 30.68
N SER A 599 39.88 -3.77 29.87
CA SER A 599 40.32 -4.05 28.49
C SER A 599 41.44 -5.08 28.43
N LYS A 600 42.38 -5.05 29.39
CA LYS A 600 43.41 -6.08 29.49
C LYS A 600 42.82 -7.46 29.79
N LYS A 601 41.85 -7.57 30.69
CA LYS A 601 41.24 -8.86 31.03
C LYS A 601 40.30 -9.40 29.94
N THR A 602 39.62 -8.53 29.20
CA THR A 602 38.89 -8.92 27.99
C THR A 602 39.85 -9.41 26.91
N HIS A 603 41.00 -8.74 26.75
CA HIS A 603 42.09 -9.19 25.87
C HIS A 603 42.67 -10.53 26.30
N ASP A 604 42.95 -10.74 27.60
CA ASP A 604 43.45 -12.01 28.13
C ASP A 604 42.41 -13.14 27.94
N PHE A 605 41.12 -12.84 28.07
CA PHE A 605 40.02 -13.76 27.74
C PHE A 605 39.99 -14.10 26.25
N LYS A 606 40.21 -13.11 25.38
CA LYS A 606 40.32 -13.32 23.93
C LYS A 606 41.47 -14.26 23.59
N GLU A 607 42.67 -14.03 24.14
CA GLU A 607 43.82 -14.91 23.92
C GLU A 607 43.50 -16.35 24.34
N ALA A 608 42.84 -16.54 25.48
CA ALA A 608 42.40 -17.86 25.93
C ALA A 608 41.38 -18.51 24.98
N LEU A 609 40.41 -17.74 24.46
CA LEU A 609 39.44 -18.24 23.47
C LEU A 609 40.11 -18.63 22.14
N GLU A 610 41.06 -17.85 21.66
CA GLU A 610 41.81 -18.15 20.44
C GLU A 610 42.70 -19.38 20.61
N GLU A 611 43.33 -19.55 21.77
CA GLU A 611 44.11 -20.75 22.11
C GLU A 611 43.23 -22.01 22.07
N ILE A 612 42.03 -21.96 22.68
CA ILE A 612 41.05 -23.07 22.65
C ILE A 612 40.59 -23.37 21.21
N ARG A 613 40.38 -22.33 20.41
CA ARG A 613 40.01 -22.47 18.99
C ARG A 613 41.13 -23.14 18.20
N ALA A 614 42.38 -22.76 18.44
CA ALA A 614 43.55 -23.35 17.80
C ALA A 614 43.73 -24.83 18.20
N GLU A 615 43.53 -25.18 19.48
CA GLU A 615 43.59 -26.58 19.94
C GLU A 615 42.51 -27.45 19.30
N LYS A 616 41.26 -26.97 19.21
CA LYS A 616 40.17 -27.69 18.54
C LYS A 616 40.44 -27.94 17.05
N LEU A 617 41.00 -26.95 16.35
CA LEU A 617 41.36 -27.08 14.92
C LEU A 617 42.57 -27.99 14.72
N GLY A 618 43.52 -28.01 15.66
CA GLY A 618 44.68 -28.90 15.63
C GLY A 618 44.35 -30.39 15.83
N LEU A 619 43.27 -30.70 16.57
CA LEU A 619 42.81 -32.07 16.80
C LEU A 619 42.03 -32.68 15.62
N ALA A 620 41.67 -31.88 14.60
CA ALA A 620 40.90 -32.34 13.44
C ALA A 620 41.76 -32.79 12.24
N ALA A 621 43.09 -32.82 12.38
CA ALA A 621 44.02 -33.18 11.30
C ALA A 621 44.56 -34.63 11.44
N GLU A 622 43.91 -35.57 10.75
CA GLU A 622 44.45 -36.70 9.94
C GLU A 622 43.43 -37.86 9.91
N PRO A 623 42.68 -38.07 8.80
CA PRO A 623 42.16 -39.40 8.51
C PRO A 623 43.30 -40.26 7.96
N GLU A 624 43.70 -41.29 8.69
CA GLU A 624 44.60 -42.34 8.19
C GLU A 624 44.03 -42.92 6.89
N ILE A 625 44.73 -42.69 5.77
CA ILE A 625 44.48 -43.35 4.50
C ILE A 625 44.96 -44.80 4.65
N PRO A 626 44.11 -45.83 4.46
CA PRO A 626 44.59 -47.20 4.49
C PRO A 626 45.45 -47.46 3.25
N GLN A 627 46.76 -47.58 3.46
CA GLN A 627 47.68 -48.13 2.48
C GLN A 627 47.38 -49.62 2.31
N ASN A 628 46.85 -50.01 1.16
CA ASN A 628 46.94 -51.38 0.67
C ASN A 628 47.75 -51.43 -0.63
N LEU A 629 48.63 -52.43 -0.65
CA LEU A 629 49.78 -52.64 -1.51
C LEU A 629 49.43 -53.04 -2.96
N SER A 630 50.26 -52.56 -3.90
CA SER A 630 50.45 -53.05 -5.29
C SER A 630 51.24 -54.38 -5.33
N PRO A 631 51.32 -55.11 -6.46
CA PRO A 631 50.98 -54.74 -7.85
C PRO A 631 49.79 -55.48 -8.49
#